data_AF-A0ABC9U3N9-F1
#
_entry.id   AF-A0ABC9U3N9-F1
#
_cell.length_a   1.000
_cell.length_b   1.000
_cell.length_c   1.000
_cell.angle_alpha   90.00
_cell.angle_beta   90.00
_cell.angle_gamma   90.00
#
_symmetry.space_group_name_H-M   'P 1'
#
loop_
_entity.id
_entity.type
_entity.pdbx_description
1 polymer ?
#
loop_
_entity_poly.entity_id
_entity_poly.type
_entity_poly.pdbx_seq_one_letter_code
_entity_poly.pdbx_strand_id
1 'polypeptide(L)'
;MERTYHCAKIAKGTAEAEALVSKDAVCFYLVVPETGELIERNHDINGKNVAGKILIMPSGKGSSVVQADGLYKLLMKGKHPAGLIVETADTVLVTAAVAM
;
A
#
# COMPACT_ATOMS: atom_id res chain seq x y z
N MET A 1 -15.02 -18.11 -11.54
CA MET A 1 -14.94 -18.75 -10.22
C MET A 1 -14.42 -17.72 -9.24
N GLU A 2 -15.22 -17.38 -8.24
CA GLU A 2 -14.81 -16.51 -7.13
C GLU A 2 -13.99 -17.32 -6.13
N ARG A 3 -12.93 -16.72 -5.57
CA ARG A 3 -12.10 -17.33 -4.54
C ARG A 3 -12.05 -16.40 -3.33
N THR A 4 -12.24 -16.96 -2.16
CA THR A 4 -12.20 -16.24 -0.89
C THR A 4 -11.03 -16.75 -0.07
N TYR A 5 -10.24 -15.83 0.47
CA TYR A 5 -9.10 -16.13 1.34
C TYR A 5 -9.36 -15.56 2.73
N HIS A 6 -8.97 -16.30 3.76
CA HIS A 6 -9.02 -15.84 5.14
C HIS A 6 -7.66 -15.31 5.55
N CYS A 7 -7.61 -14.05 5.99
CA CYS A 7 -6.38 -13.38 6.43
C CYS A 7 -6.47 -12.97 7.90
N ALA A 8 -5.32 -12.78 8.54
CA ALA A 8 -5.25 -12.16 9.86
C ALA A 8 -5.58 -10.65 9.73
N LYS A 9 -6.67 -10.22 10.39
CA LYS A 9 -7.09 -8.81 10.37
C LYS A 9 -6.31 -8.00 11.40
N ILE A 10 -5.66 -6.93 10.96
CA ILE A 10 -4.91 -6.00 11.81
C ILE A 10 -5.73 -4.74 12.14
N ALA A 11 -6.37 -4.15 11.14
CA ALA A 11 -7.21 -2.95 11.28
C ALA A 11 -8.68 -3.26 10.95
N LYS A 12 -9.60 -2.48 11.53
CA LYS A 12 -11.03 -2.52 11.18
C LYS A 12 -11.27 -1.74 9.88
N GLY A 13 -12.28 -2.12 9.12
CA GLY A 13 -12.63 -1.48 7.85
C GLY A 13 -13.09 -2.50 6.81
N THR A 14 -13.73 -1.99 5.76
CA THR A 14 -14.14 -2.74 4.57
C THR A 14 -13.97 -1.83 3.36
N ALA A 15 -13.38 -2.36 2.29
CA ALA A 15 -13.20 -1.64 1.03
C ALA A 15 -13.37 -2.62 -0.14
N GLU A 16 -13.90 -2.11 -1.25
CA GLU A 16 -14.00 -2.83 -2.51
C GLU A 16 -13.38 -1.97 -3.60
N ALA A 17 -12.37 -2.50 -4.28
CA ALA A 17 -11.67 -1.83 -5.35
C ALA A 17 -10.88 -2.82 -6.21
N GLU A 18 -10.36 -2.35 -7.35
CA GLU A 18 -9.46 -3.12 -8.20
C GLU A 18 -8.23 -3.59 -7.40
N ALA A 19 -7.90 -4.87 -7.52
CA ALA A 19 -6.71 -5.44 -6.92
C ALA A 19 -5.46 -5.08 -7.74
N LEU A 20 -4.48 -4.47 -7.09
CA LEU A 20 -3.14 -4.26 -7.63
C LEU A 20 -2.17 -5.18 -6.89
N VAL A 21 -1.69 -6.21 -7.57
CA VAL A 21 -0.74 -7.17 -7.01
C VAL A 21 0.68 -6.76 -7.37
N SER A 22 1.53 -6.66 -6.37
CA SER A 22 2.98 -6.46 -6.50
C SER A 22 3.71 -7.70 -5.98
N LYS A 23 4.70 -8.16 -6.73
CA LYS A 23 5.65 -9.18 -6.24
C LYS A 23 6.74 -8.60 -5.36
N ASP A 24 6.94 -7.28 -5.41
CA ASP A 24 7.95 -6.56 -4.66
C ASP A 24 7.33 -5.80 -3.48
N ALA A 25 8.11 -5.61 -2.42
CA ALA A 25 7.73 -4.77 -1.30
C ALA A 25 7.67 -3.30 -1.72
N VAL A 26 6.67 -2.55 -1.25
CA VAL A 26 6.45 -1.16 -1.68
C VAL A 26 7.02 -0.16 -0.69
N CYS A 27 7.70 0.86 -1.22
CA CYS A 27 8.07 2.06 -0.48
C CYS A 27 7.10 3.19 -0.84
N PHE A 28 6.22 3.58 0.09
CA PHE A 28 5.19 4.58 -0.19
C PHE A 28 5.74 5.98 -0.44
N TYR A 29 6.98 6.25 -0.02
CA TYR A 29 7.68 7.50 -0.35
C TYR A 29 8.00 7.63 -1.85
N LEU A 30 8.11 6.50 -2.56
CA LEU A 30 8.31 6.46 -4.00
C LEU A 30 6.99 6.47 -4.77
N VAL A 31 5.86 6.70 -4.10
CA VAL A 31 4.58 6.94 -4.77
C VAL A 31 4.37 8.43 -4.86
N VAL A 32 4.20 8.94 -6.08
CA VAL A 32 3.98 10.36 -6.36
C VAL A 32 2.65 10.79 -5.71
N PRO A 33 2.65 11.69 -4.70
CA PRO A 33 1.43 12.03 -3.96
C PRO A 33 0.32 12.64 -4.82
N GLU A 34 0.68 13.35 -5.89
CA GLU A 34 -0.26 14.04 -6.78
C GLU A 34 -1.03 13.06 -7.68
N THR A 35 -0.38 11.98 -8.10
CA THR A 35 -0.95 11.03 -9.06
C THR A 35 -1.35 9.71 -8.41
N GLY A 36 -0.60 9.25 -7.40
CA GLY A 36 -0.66 7.89 -6.85
C GLY A 36 0.23 6.89 -7.60
N GLU A 37 1.10 7.36 -8.50
CA GLU A 37 1.95 6.49 -9.32
C GLU A 37 3.23 6.07 -8.58
N LEU A 38 3.54 4.77 -8.57
CA LEU A 38 4.81 4.28 -8.05
C LEU A 38 5.94 4.54 -9.05
N ILE A 39 6.95 5.30 -8.61
CA ILE A 39 8.15 5.66 -9.39
C ILE A 39 9.39 4.97 -8.84
N GLU A 40 9.42 3.64 -8.93
CA GLU A 40 10.55 2.84 -8.49
C GLU A 40 11.12 2.00 -9.64
N ARG A 41 12.35 2.32 -10.05
CA ARG A 41 13.02 1.58 -11.13
C ARG A 41 13.19 0.11 -10.75
N ASN A 42 12.92 -0.77 -11.69
CA ASN A 42 12.99 -2.23 -11.55
C ASN A 42 11.96 -2.84 -10.56
N HIS A 43 10.93 -2.09 -10.17
CA HIS A 43 9.82 -2.62 -9.38
C HIS A 43 8.73 -3.21 -10.28
N ASP A 44 8.14 -4.34 -9.86
CA ASP A 44 7.11 -5.10 -10.61
C ASP A 44 5.93 -4.22 -11.07
N ILE A 45 5.49 -3.30 -10.20
CA ILE A 45 4.40 -2.36 -10.47
C ILE A 45 4.87 -0.91 -10.74
N ASN A 46 6.10 -0.69 -11.18
CA ASN A 46 6.57 0.64 -11.59
C ASN A 46 5.64 1.26 -12.66
N GLY A 47 5.30 2.53 -12.49
CA GLY A 47 4.37 3.27 -13.36
C GLY A 47 2.89 2.93 -13.14
N LYS A 48 2.56 2.09 -12.15
CA LYS A 48 1.16 1.80 -11.78
C LYS A 48 0.67 2.76 -10.71
N ASN A 49 -0.63 3.04 -10.76
CA ASN A 49 -1.31 3.89 -9.80
C ASN A 49 -1.92 3.06 -8.66
N VAL A 50 -1.58 3.38 -7.41
CA VAL A 50 -2.09 2.71 -6.20
C VAL A 50 -3.35 3.36 -5.62
N ALA A 51 -3.68 4.58 -6.05
CA ALA A 51 -4.76 5.37 -5.49
C ALA A 51 -6.11 4.64 -5.62
N GLY A 52 -6.80 4.49 -4.49
CA GLY A 52 -8.12 3.84 -4.44
C GLY A 52 -8.12 2.35 -4.79
N LYS A 53 -6.96 1.68 -4.90
CA LYS A 53 -6.86 0.24 -5.19
C LYS A 53 -6.70 -0.59 -3.91
N ILE A 54 -7.01 -1.88 -4.01
CA ILE A 54 -6.56 -2.85 -3.00
C ILE A 54 -5.15 -3.28 -3.37
N LEU A 55 -4.14 -2.76 -2.66
CA LEU A 55 -2.74 -3.09 -2.91
C LEU A 55 -2.36 -4.36 -2.15
N ILE A 56 -1.91 -5.37 -2.91
CA ILE A 56 -1.49 -6.67 -2.41
C ILE A 56 0.01 -6.79 -2.64
N MET A 57 0.81 -7.00 -1.59
CA MET A 57 2.27 -7.01 -1.68
C MET A 57 2.91 -7.89 -0.59
N PRO A 58 4.19 -8.29 -0.68
CA PRO A 58 4.82 -9.11 0.35
C PRO A 58 4.96 -8.36 1.69
N SER A 59 5.45 -7.12 1.65
CA SER A 59 5.64 -6.25 2.83
C SER A 59 5.81 -4.79 2.40
N GLY A 60 5.98 -3.90 3.38
CA GLY A 60 6.54 -2.57 3.14
C GLY A 60 8.07 -2.58 3.09
N LYS A 61 8.69 -1.51 2.57
CA LYS A 61 10.13 -1.29 2.69
C LYS A 61 10.47 0.18 2.95
N GLY A 62 11.65 0.41 3.54
CA GLY A 62 12.10 1.73 3.98
C GLY A 62 11.94 1.91 5.49
N SER A 63 12.48 3.00 6.01
CA SER A 63 12.46 3.30 7.44
C SER A 63 11.09 3.79 7.91
N SER A 64 10.88 3.81 9.24
CA SER A 64 9.64 4.28 9.87
C SER A 64 9.16 5.63 9.36
N VAL A 65 10.07 6.59 9.27
CA VAL A 65 9.77 7.95 8.80
C VAL A 65 9.38 7.96 7.32
N VAL A 66 10.08 7.18 6.50
CA VAL A 66 9.88 7.17 5.03
C VAL A 66 8.51 6.58 4.69
N GLN A 67 8.14 5.48 5.34
CA GLN A 67 6.83 4.84 5.13
C GLN A 67 5.69 5.72 5.66
N ALA A 68 5.83 6.28 6.87
CA ALA A 68 4.81 7.15 7.45
C ALA A 68 4.62 8.44 6.64
N ASP A 69 5.70 9.11 6.25
CA ASP A 69 5.64 10.34 5.45
C ASP A 69 5.04 10.10 4.06
N GLY A 70 5.44 9.03 3.36
CA GLY A 70 4.89 8.68 2.05
C GLY A 70 3.38 8.41 2.11
N LEU A 71 2.95 7.57 3.06
CA LEU A 71 1.55 7.27 3.27
C LEU A 71 0.73 8.50 3.68
N TYR A 72 1.24 9.32 4.60
CA TYR A 72 0.58 10.56 5.03
C TYR A 72 0.39 11.54 3.87
N LYS A 73 1.39 11.72 3.00
CA LYS A 73 1.28 12.56 1.81
C LYS A 73 0.20 12.06 0.85
N LEU A 74 0.11 10.76 0.65
CA LEU A 74 -0.95 10.16 -0.17
C LEU A 74 -2.33 10.38 0.44
N LEU A 75 -2.47 10.24 1.77
CA LEU A 75 -3.71 10.52 2.47
C LEU A 75 -4.15 11.98 2.26
N MET A 76 -3.25 12.93 2.49
CA MET A 76 -3.51 14.36 2.32
C MET A 76 -3.92 14.75 0.89
N LYS A 77 -3.54 13.96 -0.11
CA LYS A 77 -3.91 14.17 -1.52
C LYS A 77 -5.08 13.30 -1.98
N GLY A 78 -5.63 12.45 -1.09
CA GLY A 78 -6.69 11.50 -1.46
C GLY A 78 -6.22 10.44 -2.47
N LYS A 79 -4.91 10.14 -2.50
CA LYS A 79 -4.28 9.16 -3.41
C LYS A 79 -3.78 7.90 -2.69
N HIS A 80 -4.23 7.69 -1.46
CA HIS A 80 -3.93 6.48 -0.70
C HIS A 80 -4.64 5.26 -1.31
N PRO A 81 -4.09 4.05 -1.14
CA PRO A 81 -4.80 2.82 -1.49
C PRO A 81 -6.05 2.66 -0.63
N ALA A 82 -7.09 2.03 -1.20
CA ALA A 82 -8.34 1.76 -0.49
C ALA A 82 -8.19 0.64 0.55
N GLY A 83 -7.19 -0.22 0.38
CA GLY A 83 -6.86 -1.27 1.33
C GLY A 83 -5.48 -1.88 1.05
N LEU A 84 -4.89 -2.43 2.10
CA LEU A 84 -3.60 -3.13 2.04
C LEU A 84 -3.80 -4.59 2.45
N ILE A 85 -3.23 -5.51 1.66
CA ILE A 85 -3.09 -6.91 2.03
C ILE A 85 -1.61 -7.25 1.92
N VAL A 86 -1.02 -7.70 3.02
CA VAL A 86 0.41 -8.05 3.08
C VAL A 86 0.61 -9.50 3.48
N GLU A 87 1.64 -10.12 2.91
CA GLU A 87 2.07 -11.46 3.30
C GLU A 87 2.74 -11.45 4.68
N THR A 88 3.64 -10.50 4.89
CA THR A 88 4.34 -10.28 6.17
C THR A 88 3.99 -8.91 6.74
N ALA A 89 3.39 -8.92 7.92
CA ALA A 89 3.04 -7.70 8.64
C ALA A 89 4.30 -7.06 9.26
N ASP A 90 4.84 -6.06 8.57
CA ASP A 90 5.92 -5.21 9.06
C ASP A 90 5.37 -4.17 10.07
N THR A 91 5.99 -4.06 11.24
CA THR A 91 5.50 -3.19 12.32
C THR A 91 5.50 -1.73 11.92
N VAL A 92 6.49 -1.29 11.14
CA VAL A 92 6.58 0.08 10.63
C VAL A 92 5.41 0.40 9.70
N LEU A 93 5.16 -0.46 8.71
CA LEU A 93 4.05 -0.33 7.78
C LEU A 93 2.72 -0.35 8.52
N VAL A 94 2.54 -1.31 9.43
CA VAL A 94 1.29 -1.46 10.20
C VAL A 94 1.02 -0.21 11.02
N THR A 95 2.01 0.31 11.75
CA THR A 95 1.83 1.53 12.54
C THR A 95 1.46 2.72 11.66
N ALA A 96 2.13 2.90 10.51
CA ALA A 96 1.80 3.98 9.59
C ALA A 96 0.40 3.82 8.99
N ALA A 97 0.02 2.61 8.57
CA ALA A 97 -1.27 2.33 7.96
C ALA A 97 -2.46 2.46 8.92
N VAL A 98 -2.27 2.12 10.20
CA VAL A 98 -3.33 2.21 11.23
C VAL A 98 -3.50 3.64 11.76
N ALA A 99 -2.45 4.46 11.71
CA ALA A 99 -2.49 5.84 12.20
C ALA A 99 -3.18 6.84 11.25
N MET A 100 -3.53 6.40 10.05
CA MET A 100 -4.23 7.17 9.02
C MET A 100 -5.71 6.83 8.97
#